data_AF-W5JVU4-F1
#
_entry.id   AF-W5JVU4-F1
#
_cell.length_a   1.000
_cell.length_b   1.000
_cell.length_c   1.000
_cell.angle_alpha   90.00
_cell.angle_beta   90.00
_cell.angle_gamma   90.00
#
_symmetry.space_group_name_H-M   'P 1'
#
loop_
_entity.id
_entity.type
_entity.pdbx_description
1 polymer ?
#
loop_
_entity_poly.entity_id
_entity_poly.type
_entity_poly.pdbx_seq_one_letter_code
_entity_poly.pdbx_strand_id
1 'polypeptide(L)'
;MKPYLGVKLYKMERPCAMLGGFCVQTSECNHRPANSGLCPENGHLGVDCCYEVKPASNLTCHEYRGACMDRCAESLQRPAADCTDGQRCCVLVG
;
A
#
# COMPACT_ATOMS: atom_id res chain seq x y z
N MET A 1 14.94 -1.32 -4.02
CA MET A 1 13.76 -1.21 -3.13
C MET A 1 12.53 -1.45 -4.00
N LYS A 2 11.60 -2.33 -3.59
CA LYS A 2 10.36 -2.55 -4.35
C LYS A 2 9.30 -1.59 -3.79
N PRO A 3 8.77 -0.63 -4.58
CA PRO A 3 7.64 0.16 -4.15
C PRO A 3 6.40 -0.74 -4.04
N TYR A 4 5.59 -0.53 -3.00
CA TYR A 4 4.31 -1.22 -2.85
C TYR A 4 3.21 -0.16 -2.95
N LEU A 5 2.36 -0.26 -3.97
CA LEU A 5 1.33 0.73 -4.26
C LEU A 5 1.90 2.16 -4.33
N GLY A 6 3.06 2.31 -4.99
CA GLY A 6 3.74 3.59 -5.14
C GLY A 6 4.44 4.10 -3.86
N VAL A 7 4.32 3.40 -2.73
CA VAL A 7 4.93 3.79 -1.47
C VAL A 7 6.32 3.19 -1.31
N LYS A 8 7.26 4.03 -0.87
CA LYS A 8 8.63 3.61 -0.56
C LYS A 8 8.65 2.78 0.72
N LEU A 9 9.00 1.50 0.58
CA LEU A 9 9.27 0.62 1.71
C LEU A 9 10.70 0.83 2.22
N TYR A 10 10.84 1.00 3.53
CA TYR A 10 12.12 1.04 4.22
C TYR A 10 12.60 -0.38 4.52
N LYS A 11 13.84 -0.49 5.02
CA LYS A 11 14.38 -1.77 5.46
C LYS A 11 13.40 -2.41 6.44
N MET A 12 13.06 -3.67 6.19
CA MET A 12 12.13 -4.39 7.04
C MET A 12 12.80 -4.69 8.38
N GLU A 13 12.21 -4.21 9.47
CA GLU A 13 12.73 -4.40 10.82
C GLU A 13 11.94 -5.51 11.53
N ARG A 14 12.65 -6.35 12.30
CA ARG A 14 12.09 -7.56 12.91
C ARG A 14 10.82 -7.32 13.75
N PRO A 15 10.72 -6.25 14.58
CA PRO A 15 9.52 -5.99 15.36
C PRO A 15 8.27 -5.75 14.50
N CYS A 16 8.41 -5.00 13.40
CA CYS A 16 7.32 -4.75 12.45
C CYS A 16 6.98 -5.99 11.61
N ALA A 17 8.02 -6.69 11.12
CA ALA A 17 7.86 -7.89 10.30
C ALA A 17 7.09 -9.01 11.01
N MET A 18 7.33 -9.20 12.31
CA MET A 18 6.62 -10.22 13.11
C MET A 18 5.12 -9.95 13.23
N LEU A 19 4.68 -8.70 13.02
CA LEU A 19 3.26 -8.33 12.98
C LEU A 19 2.68 -8.41 11.55
N GLY A 20 3.47 -8.83 10.56
CA GLY A 20 3.06 -8.82 9.15
C GLY A 20 3.00 -7.42 8.53
N GLY A 21 3.58 -6.41 9.18
CA GLY A 21 3.64 -5.04 8.68
C GLY A 21 4.91 -4.74 7.90
N PHE A 22 4.97 -3.52 7.38
CA PHE A 22 6.13 -2.95 6.69
C PHE A 22 6.47 -1.57 7.23
N CYS A 23 7.77 -1.22 7.20
CA CYS A 23 8.25 0.09 7.62
C CYS A 23 8.06 1.11 6.48
N VAL A 24 7.25 2.14 6.72
CA VAL A 24 6.93 3.22 5.77
C VAL A 24 6.90 4.56 6.48
N GLN A 25 6.89 5.66 5.74
CA GLN A 25 6.60 6.96 6.35
C GLN A 25 5.21 6.94 6.98
N THR A 26 5.10 7.49 8.18
CA THR A 26 3.84 7.56 8.94
C THR A 26 2.73 8.31 8.20
N SER A 27 3.07 9.28 7.35
CA SER A 27 2.13 9.99 6.46
C SER A 27 1.46 9.07 5.43
N GLU A 28 2.23 8.12 4.89
CA GLU A 28 1.83 7.15 3.86
C GLU A 28 1.10 5.95 4.46
N CYS A 29 0.94 5.87 5.78
CA CYS A 29 0.26 4.77 6.43
C CYS A 29 -1.25 5.02 6.54
N ASN A 30 -2.05 4.04 6.13
CA ASN A 30 -3.51 4.01 6.29
C ASN A 30 -3.89 3.36 7.63
N HIS A 31 -3.33 2.18 7.90
CA HIS A 31 -3.60 1.42 9.12
C HIS A 31 -2.30 1.07 9.85
N ARG A 32 -2.18 1.54 11.11
CA ARG A 32 -1.01 1.33 11.96
C ARG A 32 -1.32 0.42 13.16
N PRO A 33 -0.33 -0.34 13.65
CA PRO A 33 -0.45 -1.05 14.92
C PRO A 33 -0.64 -0.08 16.10
N ALA A 34 -1.17 -0.58 17.21
CA ALA A 34 -1.28 0.18 18.45
C ALA A 34 0.09 0.51 19.07
N ASN A 35 1.09 -0.34 18.82
CA ASN A 35 2.47 -0.14 19.28
C ASN A 35 3.24 0.70 18.26
N SER A 36 3.86 1.78 18.73
CA SER A 36 4.75 2.63 17.92
C SER A 36 6.23 2.26 18.10
N GLY A 37 7.09 2.76 17.21
CA GLY A 37 8.54 2.59 17.32
C GLY A 37 9.02 1.20 16.92
N LEU A 38 8.27 0.55 16.03
CA LEU A 38 8.58 -0.81 15.57
C LEU A 38 9.62 -0.82 14.43
N CYS A 39 9.98 0.35 13.91
CA CYS A 39 11.05 0.59 12.95
C CYS A 39 12.11 1.55 13.52
N PRO A 40 12.83 1.18 14.60
CA PRO A 40 13.75 2.06 15.30
C PRO A 40 14.92 2.56 14.45
N GLU A 41 15.44 1.78 13.49
CA GLU A 41 16.56 2.23 12.65
C GLU A 41 16.17 3.47 11.83
N ASN A 42 14.91 3.56 11.39
CA ASN A 42 14.40 4.64 10.53
C ASN A 42 13.46 5.60 11.27
N GLY A 43 13.21 5.40 12.57
CA GLY A 43 12.25 6.21 13.34
C GLY A 43 12.56 7.70 13.34
N HIS A 44 13.85 8.07 13.27
CA HIS A 44 14.31 9.45 13.15
C HIS A 44 13.87 10.14 11.84
N LEU A 45 13.45 9.38 10.83
CA LEU A 45 12.93 9.88 9.54
C LEU A 45 11.40 9.95 9.51
N GLY A 46 10.72 9.76 10.65
CA GLY A 46 9.26 9.69 10.72
C GLY A 46 8.68 8.40 10.13
N VAL A 47 9.47 7.33 10.14
CA VAL A 47 9.09 5.99 9.67
C VAL A 47 8.59 5.16 10.85
N ASP A 48 7.50 4.44 10.67
CA ASP A 48 7.02 3.45 11.63
C ASP A 48 6.36 2.27 10.92
N CYS A 49 5.95 1.28 11.68
CA CYS A 49 5.30 0.09 11.15
C CYS A 49 3.87 0.39 10.67
N CYS A 50 3.49 -0.24 9.56
CA CYS A 50 2.20 -0.07 8.93
C CYS A 50 1.69 -1.41 8.39
N TYR A 51 0.38 -1.66 8.51
CA TYR A 51 -0.29 -2.83 7.94
C TYR A 51 -0.84 -2.55 6.54
N GLU A 52 -1.28 -1.33 6.30
CA GLU A 52 -1.88 -0.93 5.04
C GLU A 52 -1.38 0.46 4.66
N VAL A 53 -0.72 0.58 3.50
CA VAL A 53 -0.31 1.88 2.97
C VAL A 53 -1.47 2.59 2.28
N LYS A 54 -1.41 3.93 2.25
CA LYS A 54 -2.21 4.73 1.33
C LYS A 54 -1.60 4.58 -0.06
N PRO A 55 -2.36 4.08 -1.06
CA PRO A 55 -1.85 4.00 -2.41
C PRO A 55 -1.54 5.40 -2.96
N ALA A 56 -0.50 5.52 -3.78
CA ALA A 56 -0.25 6.76 -4.51
C ALA A 56 -1.43 7.09 -5.45
N SER A 57 -1.75 8.38 -5.61
CA SER A 57 -2.94 8.84 -6.35
C SER A 57 -2.92 8.52 -7.85
N ASN A 58 -1.73 8.26 -8.41
CA ASN A 58 -1.53 8.09 -9.86
C ASN A 58 -1.13 6.65 -10.23
N LEU A 59 -1.55 5.66 -9.45
CA LEU A 59 -1.27 4.26 -9.75
C LEU A 59 -2.06 3.79 -10.97
N THR A 60 -1.39 3.00 -11.80
CA THR A 60 -2.00 2.20 -12.85
C THR A 60 -2.69 0.98 -12.25
N CYS A 61 -3.68 0.44 -12.96
CA CYS A 61 -4.43 -0.72 -12.49
C CYS A 61 -3.54 -1.96 -12.35
N HIS A 62 -2.55 -2.07 -13.23
CA HIS A 62 -1.55 -3.14 -13.16
C HIS A 62 -0.69 -3.05 -11.88
N GLU A 63 -0.42 -1.86 -11.34
CA GLU A 63 0.31 -1.71 -10.06
C GLU A 63 -0.52 -2.17 -8.85
N TYR A 64 -1.85 -2.10 -8.95
CA TYR A 64 -2.77 -2.76 -8.01
C TYR A 64 -2.86 -4.28 -8.23
N ARG A 65 -2.14 -4.83 -9.22
CA ARG A 65 -2.29 -6.21 -9.71
C ARG A 65 -3.73 -6.51 -10.16
N GLY A 66 -4.41 -5.47 -10.65
CA GLY A 66 -5.75 -5.57 -11.21
C GLY A 66 -5.75 -5.58 -12.73
N ALA A 67 -6.96 -5.64 -13.27
CA ALA A 67 -7.25 -5.41 -14.68
C ALA A 67 -8.38 -4.39 -14.82
N CYS A 68 -8.33 -3.55 -15.85
CA CYS A 68 -9.45 -2.68 -16.20
C CYS A 68 -10.59 -3.53 -16.75
N MET A 69 -11.75 -3.47 -16.11
CA MET A 69 -12.95 -4.21 -16.49
C MET A 69 -14.16 -3.28 -16.41
N ASP A 70 -15.23 -3.58 -17.16
CA ASP A 70 -16.45 -2.76 -17.11
C ASP A 70 -17.15 -2.84 -15.73
N ARG A 71 -16.96 -3.97 -15.03
CA ARG A 71 -17.64 -4.26 -13.76
C ARG A 71 -16.86 -5.25 -12.90
N CYS A 72 -16.80 -4.98 -11.61
CA CYS A 72 -16.52 -5.96 -10.55
C CYS A 72 -17.20 -5.54 -9.24
N ALA A 73 -17.20 -6.42 -8.24
CA ALA A 73 -17.70 -6.08 -6.90
C ALA A 73 -16.99 -4.83 -6.37
N GLU A 74 -17.74 -3.90 -5.75
CA GLU A 74 -17.19 -2.61 -5.27
C GLU A 74 -16.01 -2.78 -4.31
N SER A 75 -16.00 -3.85 -3.51
CA SER A 75 -14.89 -4.20 -2.62
C SER A 75 -13.56 -4.46 -3.34
N LEU A 76 -13.62 -4.90 -4.60
CA LEU A 76 -12.46 -5.21 -5.45
C LEU A 76 -12.03 -4.04 -6.33
N GLN A 77 -12.83 -2.97 -6.38
CA GLN A 77 -12.53 -1.80 -7.20
C GLN A 77 -11.41 -0.96 -6.57
N ARG A 78 -10.47 -0.48 -7.39
CA ARG A 78 -9.42 0.46 -6.97
C ARG A 78 -9.40 1.69 -7.86
N PRO A 79 -9.01 2.85 -7.31
CA PRO A 79 -8.85 4.07 -8.09
C PRO A 79 -7.57 3.96 -8.92
N ALA A 80 -7.69 3.69 -10.21
CA ALA A 80 -6.55 3.65 -11.13
C ALA A 80 -6.63 4.79 -12.14
N ALA A 81 -5.47 5.31 -12.54
CA ALA A 81 -5.36 6.45 -13.45
C ALA A 81 -5.40 6.08 -14.94
N ASP A 82 -5.26 4.79 -15.28
CA ASP A 82 -5.08 4.27 -16.65
C ASP A 82 -6.30 3.54 -17.23
N CYS A 83 -7.36 3.32 -16.45
CA CYS A 83 -8.60 2.76 -16.98
C CYS A 83 -9.40 3.84 -17.73
N THR A 84 -9.94 3.50 -18.91
CA THR A 84 -10.74 4.43 -19.72
C THR A 84 -12.07 4.76 -19.07
N ASP A 85 -12.72 5.85 -19.51
CA ASP A 85 -14.06 6.22 -19.06
C ASP A 85 -15.05 5.04 -19.16
N GLY A 86 -15.66 4.69 -18.03
CA GLY A 86 -16.59 3.55 -17.90
C GLY A 86 -15.96 2.26 -17.36
N GLN A 87 -14.63 2.13 -17.35
CA GLN A 87 -13.95 0.97 -16.77
C GLN A 87 -13.55 1.23 -15.31
N ARG A 88 -13.47 0.15 -14.53
CA ARG A 88 -13.00 0.14 -13.14
C ARG A 88 -11.77 -0.76 -13.05
N CYS A 89 -10.79 -0.35 -12.26
CA CYS A 89 -9.69 -1.25 -11.94
C CYS A 89 -10.16 -2.29 -10.94
N CYS A 90 -10.12 -3.56 -11.35
CA CYS A 90 -10.59 -4.68 -10.57
C CYS A 90 -9.41 -5.53 -10.11
N VAL A 91 -9.19 -5.61 -8.79
CA VAL A 91 -8.12 -6.43 -8.22
C VAL A 91 -8.58 -7.89 -8.19
N LEU A 92 -7.86 -8.74 -8.92
CA LEU A 92 -8.09 -10.17 -8.95
C LEU A 92 -7.26 -10.78 -7.82
N VAL A 93 -7.89 -11.01 -6.68
CA VAL A 93 -7.25 -11.74 -5.57
C VAL A 93 -7.00 -13.17 -6.05
N GLY A 94 -5.73 -13.56 -6.15
CA GLY A 94 -5.30 -14.95 -6.36
C GLY A 94 -4.96 -15.62 -5.03
#